data_AF-A0A502FFB8-F1
#
_entry.id   AF-A0A502FFB8-F1
#
_cell.length_a   1.000
_cell.length_b   1.000
_cell.length_c   1.000
_cell.angle_alpha   90.00
_cell.angle_beta   90.00
_cell.angle_gamma   90.00
#
_symmetry.space_group_name_H-M   'P 1'
#
loop_
_entity.id
_entity.type
_entity.pdbx_description
1 polymer ?
#
loop_
_entity_poly.entity_id
_entity_poly.type
_entity_poly.pdbx_seq_one_letter_code
_entity_poly.pdbx_strand_id
1 'polypeptide(L)' 'MRSPCVELCGFDARTGWYEGCGHTREEVRRWRNLRPGDARRVASDLPHRLAKLSVRLAKDGAR' A
#
# COMPACT_ATOMS: atom_id res chain seq x y z
N MET A 1 12.88 -5.22 11.89
CA MET A 1 11.54 -5.17 11.29
C MET A 1 11.71 -4.91 9.80
N ARG A 2 11.53 -5.92 8.94
CA ARG A 2 11.66 -5.77 7.48
C ARG A 2 10.43 -5.03 6.97
N SER A 3 10.60 -4.04 6.09
CA SER A 3 9.47 -3.32 5.50
C SER A 3 8.55 -4.33 4.80
N PRO A 4 7.23 -4.29 5.03
CA PRO A 4 6.27 -5.24 4.47
C PRO A 4 6.03 -5.03 2.97
N CYS A 5 6.73 -4.10 2.32
CA CYS A 5 6.55 -3.88 0.90
C CYS A 5 7.45 -4.81 0.11
N VAL A 6 6.86 -5.49 -0.87
CA VAL A 6 7.58 -6.29 -1.85
C VAL A 6 8.37 -5.34 -2.76
N GLU A 7 9.66 -5.62 -2.97
CA GLU A 7 10.58 -4.69 -3.66
C GLU A 7 10.17 -4.40 -5.12
N LEU A 8 9.29 -5.22 -5.68
CA LEU A 8 8.73 -5.12 -7.04
C LEU A 8 7.41 -4.36 -7.12
N CYS A 9 7.06 -3.59 -6.09
CA CYS A 9 5.77 -2.93 -6.02
C CYS A 9 5.75 -1.64 -6.87
N GLY A 10 4.91 -1.58 -7.90
CA GLY A 10 4.65 -0.35 -8.64
C GLY A 10 3.91 0.69 -7.79
N PHE A 11 4.26 1.96 -7.95
CA PHE A 11 3.63 3.05 -7.22
C PHE A 11 2.56 3.69 -8.10
N ASP A 12 1.29 3.60 -7.68
CA ASP A 12 0.20 4.29 -8.35
C ASP A 12 0.14 5.74 -7.85
N ALA A 13 0.63 6.68 -8.67
CA ALA A 13 0.61 8.10 -8.35
C ALA A 13 -0.81 8.69 -8.28
N ARG A 14 -1.82 7.99 -8.81
CA ARG A 14 -3.22 8.47 -8.83
C ARG A 14 -3.96 8.23 -7.52
N THR A 15 -3.63 7.15 -6.81
CA THR A 15 -4.13 6.84 -5.46
C THR A 15 -3.12 7.18 -4.37
N GLY A 16 -1.83 7.31 -4.73
CA GLY A 16 -0.74 7.49 -3.79
C GLY A 16 -0.38 6.19 -3.05
N TRP A 17 -0.81 5.03 -3.56
CA TRP A 17 -0.57 3.72 -2.96
C TRP A 17 0.30 2.85 -3.85
N TYR A 18 1.06 1.97 -3.21
CA TYR A 18 1.81 0.90 -3.83
C TYR A 18 0.87 -0.24 -4.24
N GLU A 19 0.86 -0.66 -5.51
CA GLU A 19 -0.13 -1.57 -6.08
C GLU A 19 -0.12 -2.98 -5.48
N GLY A 20 1.06 -3.51 -5.19
CA GLY A 20 1.25 -4.83 -4.59
C GLY A 20 1.25 -4.87 -3.06
N CYS A 21 1.41 -3.74 -2.36
CA CYS A 21 1.50 -3.72 -0.90
C CYS A 21 0.49 -2.77 -0.23
N GLY A 22 -0.25 -1.94 -0.98
CA GLY A 22 -1.29 -1.02 -0.50
C GLY A 22 -0.80 0.13 0.38
N HIS A 23 0.50 0.22 0.66
CA HIS A 23 1.09 1.27 1.47
C HIS A 23 1.29 2.57 0.70
N THR A 24 1.29 3.70 1.40
CA THR A 24 1.83 4.97 0.88
C THR A 24 3.34 5.04 1.06
N ARG A 25 3.99 5.90 0.28
CA ARG A 25 5.42 6.21 0.43
C ARG A 25 5.77 6.74 1.84
N GLU A 26 4.88 7.52 2.43
CA GLU A 26 5.02 8.03 3.80
C GLU A 26 4.96 6.90 4.84
N GLU A 27 4.05 5.94 4.70
CA GLU A 27 3.95 4.78 5.59
C GLU A 27 5.19 3.90 5.51
N VAL A 28 5.71 3.64 4.31
CA VAL A 28 6.97 2.87 4.15
C VAL A 28 8.15 3.61 4.77
N ARG A 29 8.26 4.93 4.57
CA ARG A 29 9.32 5.77 5.16
C ARG A 29 9.25 5.81 6.69
N ARG A 30 8.05 5.88 7.25
CA ARG A 30 7.82 5.95 8.70
C ARG A 30 7.67 4.58 9.37
N TRP A 31 7.70 3.47 8.61
CA TRP A 31 7.45 2.11 9.12
C TRP A 31 8.32 1.74 10.31
N ARG A 32 9.59 2.14 10.27
CA ARG A 32 10.54 1.87 11.36
C ARG A 32 10.29 2.69 12.63
N ASN A 33 9.55 3.80 12.51
CA ASN A 33 9.19 4.72 13.58
C ASN A 33 7.69 4.63 13.96
N LEU A 34 6.93 3.77 13.28
CA LEU A 34 5.50 3.58 13.52
C LEU A 34 5.28 2.87 14.85
N ARG A 35 4.33 3.35 15.65
CA ARG A 35 3.93 2.65 16.87
C ARG A 35 3.22 1.35 16.51
N PRO A 36 3.33 0.30 17.33
CA PRO A 36 2.67 -0.98 17.05
C PRO A 36 1.15 -0.87 16.86
N GLY A 37 0.48 0.08 17.53
CA GLY A 37 -0.94 0.36 17.31
C GLY A 37 -1.25 0.92 15.93
N ASP A 38 -0.44 1.86 15.46
CA ASP A 38 -0.58 2.45 14.12
C ASP A 38 -0.26 1.42 13.04
N ALA A 39 0.79 0.61 13.23
CA ALA A 39 1.14 -0.47 12.30
C ALA A 39 0.00 -1.49 12.14
N ARG A 40 -0.69 -1.84 13.23
CA ARG A 40 -1.90 -2.68 13.16
C ARG A 40 -3.04 -2.00 12.41
N ARG A 41 -3.24 -0.70 12.64
CA ARG A 41 -4.30 0.06 11.95
C ARG A 41 -4.04 0.12 10.44
N VAL A 42 -2.79 0.35 10.05
CA VAL A 42 -2.36 0.29 8.66
C VAL A 42 -2.59 -1.11 8.08
N ALA A 43 -2.10 -2.16 8.75
CA ALA A 43 -2.28 -3.54 8.29
C ALA A 43 -3.75 -3.94 8.12
N SER A 44 -4.65 -3.44 8.96
CA SER A 44 -6.09 -3.66 8.83
C SER A 44 -6.72 -2.92 7.64
N ASP A 45 -6.14 -1.81 7.20
CA ASP A 45 -6.63 -0.99 6.09
C ASP A 45 -6.08 -1.44 4.73
N LEU A 46 -4.90 -2.09 4.71
CA LEU A 46 -4.28 -2.67 3.52
C LEU A 46 -5.23 -3.51 2.65
N PRO A 47 -5.97 -4.51 3.16
CA PRO A 47 -6.85 -5.32 2.31
C PRO A 47 -7.93 -4.48 1.63
N HIS A 48 -8.44 -3.45 2.29
CA HIS A 48 -9.44 -2.55 1.71
C HIS A 48 -8.84 -1.64 0.63
N ARG A 49 -7.60 -1.16 0.82
CA ARG A 49 -6.86 -0.41 -0.21
C ARG A 49 -6.53 -1.28 -1.42
N LEU A 50 -6.09 -2.51 -1.20
CA LEU A 50 -5.82 -3.48 -2.26
C LEU A 50 -7.08 -3.83 -3.05
N ALA A 51 -8.23 -3.98 -2.40
CA ALA A 51 -9.50 -4.16 -3.10
C ALA A 51 -9.82 -2.96 -4.01
N LYS A 52 -9.66 -1.72 -3.51
CA LYS A 52 -9.83 -0.51 -4.34
C LYS A 52 -8.83 -0.42 -5.49
N LEU A 53 -7.57 -0.79 -5.25
CA LEU A 53 -6.53 -0.84 -6.28
C LEU A 53 -6.84 -1.89 -7.33
N SER A 54 -7.24 -3.10 -6.95
CA SER A 54 -7.58 -4.18 -7.90
C SER A 54 -8.71 -3.77 -8.84
N VAL A 55 -9.76 -3.13 -8.32
CA VAL A 55 -10.86 -2.60 -9.13
C VAL A 55 -10.40 -1.49 -10.07
N ARG A 56 -9.41 -0.68 -9.65
CA ARG A 56 -8.86 0.40 -10.47
C ARG A 56 -7.89 -0.10 -11.54
N LEU A 57 -6.93 -0.93 -11.17
CA LEU A 57 -5.98 -1.56 -12.09
C LEU A 57 -6.71 -2.37 -13.16
N ALA A 58 -7.81 -3.04 -12.81
CA ALA A 58 -8.68 -3.70 -13.78
C ALA A 58 -9.34 -2.72 -14.78
N LYS A 59 -9.62 -1.48 -14.38
CA LYS A 59 -10.15 -0.43 -15.27
C LYS A 59 -9.05 0.25 -16.10
N ASP A 60 -7.88 0.45 -15.50
CA ASP A 60 -6.76 1.16 -16.14
C ASP A 60 -5.99 0.27 -17.14
N GLY A 61 -5.95 -1.05 -16.92
CA GLY A 61 -5.36 -2.03 -17.84
C GLY A 61 -6.26 -2.45 -19.02
N ALA A 62 -7.49 -1.93 -19.10
CA ALA A 62 -8.41 -2.17 -20.21
C ALA A 62 -8.23 -1.17 -21.38
N ARG A 63 -7.07 -0.49 -21.46
CA ARG A 63 -6.73 0.49 -22.49
C ARG A 63 -5.61 0.03 -23.38
#